data_AF-A0A080LVQ2-F1
#
_entry.id   AF-A0A080LVQ2-F1
#
_cell.length_a   1.000
_cell.length_b   1.000
_cell.length_c   1.000
_cell.angle_alpha   90.00
_cell.angle_beta   90.00
_cell.angle_gamma   90.00
#
_symmetry.space_group_name_H-M   'P 1'
#
loop_
_entity.id
_entity.type
_entity.pdbx_description
1 polymer ?
#
loop_
_entity_poly.entity_id
_entity_poly.type
_entity_poly.pdbx_seq_one_letter_code
_entity_poly.pdbx_strand_id
1 'polypeptide(L)'
;MVGLDVAMAAGKSLAGGNAEPPRCLVEHYNAGHLGKKAGRGFYQYRAGKVAKGVPGTVPAGLAERLLAPLLDQTQKLVSDGVVADADLADAGVIFGTGFAPFTGGPLHYMRNRSA
;
A
#
# COMPACT_ATOMS: atom_id res chain seq x y z
N MET A 1 4.64 -5.07 -10.35
CA MET A 1 3.79 -3.86 -10.31
C MET A 1 2.38 -4.26 -10.72
N VAL A 2 1.38 -3.82 -9.96
CA VAL A 2 -0.02 -4.28 -10.04
C VAL A 2 -0.80 -3.65 -11.21
N GLY A 3 -0.57 -2.37 -11.52
CA GLY A 3 -1.36 -1.60 -12.49
C GLY A 3 -2.43 -0.76 -11.81
N LEU A 4 -2.69 0.46 -12.31
CA LEU A 4 -3.63 1.40 -11.66
C LEU A 4 -5.10 1.01 -11.88
N ASP A 5 -5.40 0.36 -12.99
CA ASP A 5 -6.69 -0.26 -13.29
C ASP A 5 -7.05 -1.36 -12.28
N VAL A 6 -6.10 -2.26 -12.01
CA VAL A 6 -6.28 -3.32 -11.01
C VAL A 6 -6.41 -2.72 -9.61
N ALA A 7 -5.63 -1.69 -9.26
CA ALA A 7 -5.76 -0.99 -8.00
C ALA A 7 -7.15 -0.33 -7.84
N MET A 8 -7.67 0.29 -8.91
CA MET A 8 -9.01 0.87 -8.92
C MET A 8 -10.10 -0.19 -8.75
N ALA A 9 -9.99 -1.33 -9.43
CA ALA A 9 -10.95 -2.43 -9.33
C ALA A 9 -10.95 -3.03 -7.92
N ALA A 10 -9.77 -3.38 -7.38
CA ALA A 10 -9.64 -3.92 -6.03
C ALA A 10 -10.15 -2.92 -4.97
N GLY A 11 -9.82 -1.63 -5.12
CA GLY A 11 -10.30 -0.59 -4.22
C GLY A 11 -11.83 -0.50 -4.19
N LYS A 12 -12.49 -0.52 -5.35
CA LYS A 12 -13.97 -0.53 -5.43
C LYS A 12 -14.60 -1.75 -4.75
N SER A 13 -13.94 -2.91 -4.83
CA SER A 13 -14.43 -4.14 -4.19
C SER A 13 -14.20 -4.17 -2.67
N LEU A 14 -13.15 -3.52 -2.17
CA LEU A 14 -12.69 -3.67 -0.78
C LEU A 14 -12.99 -2.49 0.13
N ALA A 15 -13.01 -1.26 -0.39
CA ALA A 15 -13.06 -0.06 0.43
C ALA A 15 -14.48 0.30 0.95
N GLY A 16 -15.49 -0.49 0.60
CA GLY A 16 -16.89 -0.25 0.98
C GLY A 16 -17.55 0.83 0.11
N GLY A 17 -18.89 0.90 0.15
CA GLY A 17 -19.69 1.69 -0.79
C GLY A 17 -19.47 3.21 -0.77
N ASN A 18 -18.85 3.76 0.27
CA ASN A 18 -18.64 5.21 0.45
C ASN A 18 -17.18 5.65 0.29
N ALA A 19 -16.25 4.74 0.00
CA ALA A 19 -14.84 5.13 -0.13
C ALA A 19 -14.58 5.71 -1.53
N GLU A 20 -14.10 6.95 -1.55
CA GLU A 20 -13.70 7.60 -2.78
C GLU A 20 -12.21 7.35 -3.07
N PRO A 21 -11.86 6.95 -4.31
CA PRO A 21 -10.46 6.83 -4.68
C PRO A 21 -9.77 8.20 -4.67
N PRO A 22 -8.47 8.26 -4.35
CA PRO A 22 -7.72 9.51 -4.40
C PRO A 22 -7.80 10.17 -5.78
N ARG A 23 -7.98 11.50 -5.81
CA ARG A 23 -8.14 12.27 -7.06
C ARG A 23 -7.08 11.96 -8.11
N CYS A 24 -5.80 11.89 -7.70
CA CYS A 24 -4.69 11.61 -8.60
C CYS A 24 -4.78 10.22 -9.26
N LEU A 25 -5.32 9.23 -8.56
CA LEU A 25 -5.53 7.89 -9.12
C LEU A 25 -6.62 7.93 -10.21
N VAL A 26 -7.71 8.66 -9.97
CA VAL A 26 -8.79 8.86 -10.94
C VAL A 26 -8.29 9.59 -12.18
N GLU A 27 -7.53 10.68 -12.01
CA GLU A 27 -6.94 11.45 -13.11
C GLU A 27 -6.04 10.56 -13.99
N HIS A 28 -5.17 9.74 -13.38
CA HIS A 28 -4.32 8.81 -14.15
C HIS A 28 -5.12 7.71 -14.85
N TYR A 29 -6.12 7.15 -14.19
CA TYR A 29 -6.97 6.11 -14.76
C TYR A 29 -7.73 6.63 -15.98
N ASN A 30 -8.39 7.79 -15.87
CA ASN A 30 -9.15 8.40 -16.98
C ASN A 30 -8.27 8.81 -18.15
N ALA A 31 -7.00 9.14 -17.90
CA ALA A 31 -6.02 9.47 -18.94
C ALA A 31 -5.37 8.23 -19.59
N GLY A 32 -5.77 7.00 -19.22
CA GLY A 32 -5.15 5.77 -19.72
C GLY A 32 -3.71 5.53 -19.22
N HIS A 33 -3.27 6.28 -18.21
CA HIS A 33 -1.94 6.17 -17.63
C HIS A 33 -1.89 5.05 -16.59
N LEU A 34 -2.03 3.79 -17.03
CA LEU A 34 -2.27 2.64 -16.15
C LEU A 34 -1.00 2.04 -15.49
N GLY A 35 0.18 2.54 -15.83
CA GLY A 35 1.46 2.10 -15.26
C GLY A 35 2.43 1.56 -16.31
N LYS A 36 3.29 0.62 -15.91
CA LYS A 36 4.42 0.13 -16.71
C LYS A 36 4.02 -0.38 -18.11
N LYS A 37 2.94 -1.16 -18.21
CA LYS A 37 2.47 -1.74 -19.48
C LYS A 37 1.94 -0.68 -20.45
N ALA A 38 1.34 0.38 -19.94
CA ALA A 38 0.86 1.52 -20.72
C ALA A 38 1.97 2.55 -21.02
N GLY A 39 3.22 2.31 -20.60
CA GLY A 39 4.34 3.24 -20.74
C GLY A 39 4.29 4.45 -19.78
N ARG A 40 3.18 4.65 -19.06
CA ARG A 40 3.00 5.77 -18.12
C ARG A 40 2.00 5.42 -17.01
N GLY A 41 2.30 5.89 -15.80
CA GLY A 41 1.40 5.99 -14.65
C GLY A 41 1.86 7.14 -13.76
N PHE A 42 2.04 6.91 -12.46
CA PHE A 42 2.75 7.86 -11.58
C PHE A 42 4.20 8.15 -12.02
N TYR A 43 4.77 7.26 -12.84
CA TYR A 43 6.06 7.47 -13.49
C TYR A 43 5.93 7.33 -15.02
N GLN A 44 6.84 7.95 -15.75
CA GLN A 44 7.10 7.58 -17.14
C GLN A 44 8.00 6.34 -17.20
N TYR A 45 7.70 5.45 -18.14
CA TYR A 45 8.49 4.26 -18.39
C TYR A 45 9.10 4.34 -19.79
N ARG A 46 10.44 4.35 -19.88
CA ARG A 46 11.18 4.31 -21.15
C ARG A 46 11.86 2.96 -21.27
N ALA A 47 11.59 2.23 -22.35
CA ALA A 47 12.07 0.85 -22.54
C ALA A 47 11.86 -0.05 -21.30
N GLY A 48 10.68 0.07 -20.66
CA GLY A 48 10.33 -0.72 -19.46
C GLY A 48 11.05 -0.31 -18.17
N LYS A 49 11.89 0.72 -18.18
CA LYS A 49 12.56 1.29 -17.00
C LYS A 49 11.90 2.60 -16.57
N VAL A 50 11.85 2.82 -15.27
CA VAL A 50 11.32 4.08 -14.69
C VAL A 50 12.27 5.22 -15.02
N ALA A 51 11.76 6.27 -15.66
CA ALA A 51 12.44 7.55 -15.75
C ALA A 51 12.17 8.34 -14.45
N LYS A 52 13.05 8.18 -13.46
CA LYS A 52 12.92 8.86 -12.16
C LYS A 52 13.25 10.35 -12.30
N GLY A 53 12.38 11.20 -11.77
CA GLY A 53 12.68 12.63 -11.57
C GLY A 53 13.36 12.87 -10.21
N VAL A 54 13.64 14.14 -9.92
CA VAL A 54 14.07 14.56 -8.58
C VAL A 54 12.88 14.39 -7.62
N PRO A 55 13.04 13.66 -6.50
CA PRO A 55 11.97 13.53 -5.52
C PRO A 55 11.69 14.89 -4.87
N GLY A 56 10.41 15.16 -4.62
CA GLY A 56 10.00 16.33 -3.84
C GLY A 56 10.28 16.15 -2.35
N THR A 57 10.05 17.21 -1.57
CA THR A 57 10.13 17.16 -0.10
C THR A 57 9.11 16.17 0.45
N VAL A 58 9.56 15.27 1.32
CA VAL A 58 8.69 14.34 2.02
C VAL A 58 7.93 15.08 3.12
N PRO A 59 6.59 15.11 3.12
CA PRO A 59 5.81 15.71 4.19
C PRO A 59 6.08 15.01 5.53
N ALA A 60 6.14 15.79 6.61
CA ALA A 60 6.22 15.25 7.96
C ALA A 60 5.05 14.29 8.24
N GLY A 61 5.31 13.18 8.92
CA GLY A 61 4.30 12.20 9.27
C GLY A 61 3.75 11.37 8.09
N LEU A 62 4.33 11.47 6.88
CA LEU A 62 3.83 10.70 5.73
C LEU A 62 3.94 9.18 5.97
N ALA A 63 5.06 8.71 6.52
CA ALA A 63 5.28 7.29 6.75
C ALA A 63 4.25 6.73 7.75
N GLU A 64 4.01 7.43 8.85
CA GLU A 64 3.09 7.05 9.91
C GLU A 64 1.65 6.99 9.39
N ARG A 65 1.22 7.97 8.58
CA ARG A 65 -0.11 7.96 7.96
C ARG A 65 -0.30 6.82 6.97
N LEU A 66 0.75 6.42 6.26
CA LEU A 66 0.71 5.27 5.35
C LEU A 66 0.68 3.93 6.11
N LEU A 67 1.40 3.86 7.23
CA LEU A 67 1.47 2.65 8.05
C LEU A 67 0.21 2.43 8.88
N ALA A 68 -0.35 3.48 9.50
CA ALA A 68 -1.49 3.39 10.41
C ALA A 68 -2.64 2.46 9.91
N PRO A 69 -3.21 2.63 8.71
CA PRO A 69 -4.31 1.76 8.26
C PRO A 69 -3.88 0.30 8.08
N LEU A 70 -2.63 0.03 7.69
CA LEU A 70 -2.12 -1.35 7.58
C LEU A 70 -1.99 -2.00 8.95
N LEU A 71 -1.47 -1.25 9.94
CA LEU A 71 -1.29 -1.70 11.31
C LEU A 71 -2.65 -2.01 11.96
N ASP A 72 -3.59 -1.07 11.88
CA ASP A 72 -4.94 -1.20 12.43
C ASP A 72 -5.67 -2.39 11.81
N GLN A 73 -5.59 -2.54 10.48
CA GLN A 73 -6.25 -3.64 9.79
C GLN A 73 -5.62 -5.00 10.12
N THR A 74 -4.30 -5.07 10.28
CA THR A 74 -3.62 -6.32 10.66
C THR A 74 -4.05 -6.76 12.06
N GLN A 75 -4.09 -5.82 13.02
CA GLN A 75 -4.55 -6.11 14.37
C GLN A 75 -6.02 -6.58 14.37
N LYS A 76 -6.88 -5.90 13.59
CA LYS A 76 -8.29 -6.26 13.47
C LYS A 76 -8.49 -7.68 12.93
N LEU A 77 -7.74 -8.07 11.90
CA LEU A 77 -7.87 -9.41 11.30
C LEU A 77 -7.47 -10.54 12.26
N VAL A 78 -6.50 -10.30 13.14
CA VAL A 78 -6.18 -11.24 14.22
C VAL A 78 -7.30 -11.26 15.27
N SER A 79 -7.79 -10.09 15.70
CA SER A 79 -8.88 -9.99 16.68
C SER A 79 -10.19 -10.62 16.21
N ASP A 80 -10.49 -10.53 14.91
CA ASP A 80 -11.66 -11.16 14.28
C ASP A 80 -11.47 -12.67 14.06
N GLY A 81 -10.29 -13.23 14.35
CA GLY A 81 -9.97 -14.65 14.13
C GLY A 81 -9.79 -15.04 12.67
N VAL A 82 -9.63 -14.07 11.75
CA VAL A 82 -9.35 -14.34 10.33
C VAL A 82 -7.94 -14.92 10.16
N VAL A 83 -7.01 -14.46 10.99
CA VAL A 83 -5.67 -15.04 11.13
C VAL A 83 -5.54 -15.61 12.54
N ALA A 84 -4.97 -16.80 12.67
CA ALA A 84 -4.97 -17.54 13.94
C ALA A 84 -4.19 -16.84 15.07
N ASP A 85 -3.10 -16.14 14.74
CA ASP A 85 -2.26 -15.46 15.72
C ASP A 85 -1.44 -14.31 15.10
N ALA A 86 -0.73 -13.59 15.98
CA ALA A 86 0.08 -12.44 15.62
C ALA A 86 1.33 -12.80 14.80
N ASP A 87 1.96 -13.95 15.07
CA ASP A 87 3.20 -14.35 14.39
C ASP A 87 2.91 -14.70 12.92
N LEU A 88 1.80 -15.38 12.65
CA LEU A 88 1.32 -15.65 11.30
C LEU A 88 0.91 -14.38 10.56
N ALA A 89 0.27 -13.43 11.25
CA ALA A 89 -0.08 -12.15 10.66
C ALA A 89 1.17 -11.34 10.28
N ASP A 90 2.16 -11.28 11.17
CA ASP A 90 3.42 -10.58 10.94
C ASP A 90 4.20 -11.20 9.78
N ALA A 91 4.35 -12.53 9.77
CA ALA A 91 4.98 -13.26 8.68
C ALA A 91 4.25 -13.03 7.34
N GLY A 92 2.92 -13.10 7.33
CA GLY A 92 2.10 -12.89 6.14
C GLY A 92 2.29 -11.51 5.52
N VAL A 93 2.35 -10.47 6.34
CA VAL A 93 2.54 -9.09 5.87
C VAL A 93 3.99 -8.86 5.41
N ILE A 94 4.99 -9.44 6.07
CA ILE A 94 6.39 -9.42 5.63
C ILE A 94 6.54 -10.08 4.25
N PHE A 95 6.15 -11.35 4.12
CA PHE A 95 6.40 -12.13 2.91
C PHE A 95 5.43 -11.79 1.76
N GLY A 96 4.22 -11.34 2.08
CA GLY A 96 3.21 -10.99 1.09
C GLY A 96 3.34 -9.56 0.55
N THR A 97 3.49 -8.57 1.44
CA THR A 97 3.46 -7.15 1.07
C THR A 97 4.85 -6.51 1.01
N GLY A 98 5.88 -7.19 1.55
CA GLY A 98 7.23 -6.66 1.63
C GLY A 98 7.46 -5.72 2.81
N PHE A 99 6.72 -5.89 3.90
CA PHE A 99 6.97 -5.13 5.14
C PHE A 99 8.39 -5.40 5.67
N ALA A 100 9.01 -4.38 6.26
CA ALA A 100 10.41 -4.40 6.67
C ALA A 100 10.71 -5.57 7.64
N PRO A 101 11.44 -6.62 7.22
CA PRO A 101 11.61 -7.82 8.05
C PRO A 101 12.34 -7.55 9.37
N PHE A 102 13.26 -6.58 9.36
CA PHE A 102 14.06 -6.22 10.54
C PHE A 102 13.25 -5.56 11.67
N THR A 103 11.98 -5.23 11.44
CA THR A 103 11.09 -4.70 12.50
C THR A 103 10.22 -5.79 13.14
N GLY A 104 10.34 -7.05 12.69
CA GLY A 104 9.55 -8.17 13.20
C GLY A 104 8.13 -8.27 12.65
N GLY A 105 7.69 -7.35 11.77
CA GLY A 105 6.33 -7.30 11.22
C GLY A 105 5.50 -6.14 11.78
N PRO A 106 4.27 -5.92 11.25
CA PRO A 106 3.39 -4.84 11.67
C PRO A 106 3.03 -4.83 13.18
N LEU A 107 2.63 -5.96 13.76
CA LEU A 107 2.19 -6.03 15.16
C LEU A 107 3.38 -5.92 16.12
N HIS A 108 4.51 -6.53 15.77
CA HIS A 108 5.77 -6.33 16.49
C HIS A 108 6.23 -4.85 16.43
N TYR A 109 6.15 -4.22 15.26
CA TYR A 109 6.46 -2.81 15.08
C TYR A 109 5.57 -1.88 15.92
N MET A 110 4.27 -2.18 16.05
CA MET A 110 3.36 -1.43 16.92
C MET A 110 3.78 -1.50 18.39
N ARG A 111 4.10 -2.71 18.89
CA ARG A 111 4.51 -2.91 20.30
C ARG A 111 5.76 -2.11 20.64
N ASN A 112 6.75 -2.09 19.74
CA ASN A 112 8.02 -1.40 19.94
C ASN A 112 7.93 0.13 19.85
N ARG A 113 6.83 0.69 19.34
CA ARG A 113 6.58 2.14 19.31
C ARG A 113 5.82 2.67 20.52
N SER A 114 5.11 1.80 21.21
CA SER A 114 4.32 2.13 22.40
C SER A 114 5.12 1.98 23.70
N ALA A 115 6.40 1.58 23.61
CA ALA A 115 7.34 1.44 24.70
C ALA A 115 8.21 2.70 24.88
#